data_AF-A0A849RPQ5-F1
#
_entry.id   AF-A0A849RPQ5-F1
#
_cell.length_a   1.000
_cell.length_b   1.000
_cell.length_c   1.000
_cell.angle_alpha   90.00
_cell.angle_beta   90.00
_cell.angle_gamma   90.00
#
_symmetry.space_group_name_H-M   'P 1'
#
loop_
_entity.id
_entity.type
_entity.pdbx_description
1 polymer ?
#
loop_
_entity_poly.entity_id
_entity_poly.type
_entity_poly.pdbx_seq_one_letter_code
_entity_poly.pdbx_strand_id
1 'polypeptide(L)'
;MTEQVPAEDGGDKVIIYWEREYSTAFPPERLKLDFNPHRPMLNNMTLDEQRALAASGYKVLPDDCGPVRTVGSYGWLIRCPADIKLRRTAEGVKWQSPPIEPEERLLGYKSFSGTYVDLILNSGYPKLCCGIRFYYPKHVGLMMKDIPNHFYHYPERTYAIWEGIKTQEYKRTPNQYDWLPDYEAFTANFLLQLHKPTTIKRGDPIGLVLPVMLPKQFSLEEIKRP
;
A
#
# COMPACT_ATOMS: atom_id res chain seq x y z
N MET A 1 45.64 3.45 10.63
CA MET A 1 45.03 2.24 10.05
C MET A 1 43.54 2.40 10.17
N THR A 2 42.88 2.81 9.09
CA THR A 2 41.44 2.93 9.00
C THR A 2 40.90 1.56 8.63
N GLU A 3 40.13 0.94 9.52
CA GLU A 3 39.35 -0.26 9.20
C GLU A 3 38.46 0.03 7.99
N GLN A 4 38.79 -0.61 6.88
CA GLN A 4 37.88 -0.71 5.75
C GLN A 4 36.79 -1.70 6.15
N VAL A 5 35.60 -1.16 6.41
CA VAL A 5 34.36 -1.95 6.42
C VAL A 5 34.29 -2.67 5.06
N PRO A 6 34.12 -3.99 5.02
CA PRO A 6 33.99 -4.70 3.76
C PRO A 6 32.82 -4.10 2.98
N ALA A 7 33.05 -3.75 1.72
CA ALA A 7 31.96 -3.47 0.80
C ALA A 7 31.09 -4.73 0.73
N GLU A 8 29.90 -4.68 1.32
CA GLU A 8 28.90 -5.72 1.14
C GLU A 8 28.66 -5.90 -0.37
N ASP A 9 28.76 -7.14 -0.84
CA ASP A 9 28.47 -7.54 -2.21
C ASP A 9 27.17 -6.88 -2.70
N GLY A 10 27.29 -6.10 -3.77
CA GLY A 10 26.21 -5.33 -4.38
C GLY A 10 25.15 -6.22 -5.01
N GLY A 11 24.28 -6.81 -4.20
CA GLY A 11 22.99 -7.29 -4.66
C GLY A 11 22.18 -6.11 -5.20
N ASP A 12 21.70 -6.20 -6.44
CA ASP A 12 20.99 -5.14 -7.16
C ASP A 12 19.90 -4.49 -6.30
N LYS A 13 20.21 -3.34 -5.70
CA LYS A 13 19.24 -2.55 -4.94
C LYS A 13 18.21 -1.99 -5.93
N VAL A 14 16.98 -2.48 -5.84
CA VAL A 14 15.84 -1.92 -6.57
C VAL A 14 15.55 -0.51 -6.02
N ILE A 15 15.65 0.50 -6.88
CA ILE A 15 15.28 1.88 -6.55
C ILE A 15 13.90 2.15 -7.11
N ILE A 16 12.97 2.56 -6.24
CA ILE A 16 11.65 3.09 -6.61
C ILE A 16 11.66 4.59 -6.36
N TYR A 17 11.44 5.35 -7.42
CA TYR A 17 11.29 6.80 -7.31
C TYR A 17 9.82 7.14 -7.09
N TRP A 18 9.58 8.30 -6.49
CA TRP A 18 8.24 8.83 -6.37
C TRP A 18 8.26 10.34 -6.49
N GLU A 19 7.14 10.91 -6.89
CA GLU A 19 6.91 12.35 -6.89
C GLU A 19 5.48 12.68 -6.47
N ARG A 20 5.28 13.94 -6.10
CA ARG A 20 3.94 14.48 -5.91
C ARG A 20 3.34 14.80 -7.26
N GLU A 21 2.28 14.09 -7.60
CA GLU A 21 1.41 14.47 -8.71
C GLU A 21 0.47 15.60 -8.29
N TYR A 22 0.06 15.60 -7.02
CA TYR A 22 -0.75 16.66 -6.43
C TYR A 22 0.00 17.43 -5.34
N SER A 23 -0.19 18.75 -5.28
CA SER A 23 0.44 19.61 -4.27
C SER A 23 0.04 19.28 -2.83
N THR A 24 -1.14 18.70 -2.61
CA THR A 24 -1.60 18.31 -1.27
C THR A 24 -1.22 16.89 -0.87
N ALA A 25 -0.56 16.13 -1.75
CA ALA A 25 -0.17 14.76 -1.47
C ALA A 25 0.91 14.70 -0.38
N PHE A 26 0.71 13.77 0.55
CA PHE A 26 1.68 13.49 1.60
C PHE A 26 2.77 12.55 1.09
N PRO A 27 4.04 12.76 1.50
CA PRO A 27 5.12 11.87 1.12
C PRO A 27 4.81 10.44 1.61
N PRO A 28 5.11 9.38 0.81
CA PRO A 28 5.08 8.02 1.30
C PRO A 28 6.01 7.85 2.49
N GLU A 29 5.53 7.24 3.56
CA GLU A 29 6.31 7.02 4.78
C GLU A 29 6.31 5.55 5.17
N ARG A 30 7.26 5.13 6.01
CA ARG A 30 7.23 3.77 6.56
C ARG A 30 6.02 3.61 7.46
N LEU A 31 5.34 2.48 7.35
CA LEU A 31 4.24 2.17 8.24
C LEU A 31 4.81 1.89 9.64
N LYS A 32 4.71 2.90 10.52
CA LYS A 32 5.06 2.77 11.93
C LYS A 32 3.87 2.21 12.68
N LEU A 33 3.87 0.91 12.73
CA LEU A 33 3.03 0.05 13.52
C LEU A 33 3.71 -0.05 14.91
N ASP A 34 3.53 0.98 15.75
CA ASP A 34 4.21 1.13 17.03
C ASP A 34 3.53 0.25 18.11
N PHE A 35 4.08 -0.92 18.40
CA PHE A 35 3.26 -2.03 18.94
C PHE A 35 3.63 -2.58 20.31
N ASN A 36 4.83 -2.29 20.79
CA ASN A 36 5.34 -2.44 22.16
C ASN A 36 6.84 -2.74 22.01
N PRO A 37 7.73 -1.75 22.19
CA PRO A 37 9.17 -1.96 22.04
C PRO A 37 9.74 -2.99 23.05
N HIS A 38 8.98 -3.34 24.09
CA HIS A 38 9.38 -4.28 25.13
C HIS A 38 8.98 -5.74 24.85
N ARG A 39 8.26 -6.02 23.76
CA ARG A 39 7.88 -7.41 23.44
C ARG A 39 9.05 -8.12 22.76
N PRO A 40 9.38 -9.35 23.18
CA PRO A 40 10.55 -10.03 22.66
C PRO A 40 10.34 -10.43 21.20
N MET A 41 11.37 -10.23 20.38
CA MET A 41 11.34 -10.61 18.98
C MET A 41 11.53 -12.13 18.87
N LEU A 42 10.47 -12.86 18.46
CA LEU A 42 10.50 -14.33 18.39
C LEU A 42 11.55 -14.87 17.41
N ASN A 43 11.96 -14.10 16.41
CA ASN A 43 13.00 -14.49 15.45
C ASN A 43 14.38 -14.68 16.09
N ASN A 44 14.62 -14.12 17.28
CA ASN A 44 15.86 -14.30 18.03
C ASN A 44 15.79 -15.45 19.05
N MET A 45 14.66 -16.16 19.12
CA MET A 45 14.47 -17.33 19.98
C MET A 45 14.68 -18.62 19.20
N THR A 46 15.26 -19.61 19.87
CA THR A 46 15.23 -21.02 19.43
C THR A 46 13.80 -21.54 19.35
N LEU A 47 13.59 -22.64 18.62
CA LEU A 47 12.28 -23.26 18.49
C LEU A 47 11.70 -23.71 19.85
N ASP A 48 12.55 -24.21 20.75
CA ASP A 48 12.11 -24.67 22.06
C ASP A 48 11.74 -23.50 22.98
N GLU A 49 12.43 -22.37 22.89
CA GLU A 49 12.04 -21.14 23.59
C GLU A 49 10.70 -20.60 23.07
N GLN A 50 10.48 -20.61 21.75
CA GLN A 50 9.19 -20.20 21.18
C GLN A 50 8.05 -21.12 21.66
N ARG A 51 8.29 -22.43 21.72
CA ARG A 51 7.32 -23.41 22.25
C ARG A 51 7.04 -23.18 23.74
N ALA A 52 8.08 -22.94 24.54
CA ALA A 52 7.93 -22.66 25.96
C ALA A 52 7.12 -21.37 26.21
N LEU A 53 7.39 -20.31 25.42
CA LEU A 53 6.63 -19.06 25.48
C LEU A 53 5.16 -19.26 25.10
N ALA A 54 4.89 -20.04 24.04
CA ALA A 54 3.53 -20.38 23.67
C ALA A 54 2.80 -21.15 24.79
N ALA A 55 3.49 -22.10 25.44
CA ALA A 55 2.95 -22.88 26.55
C ALA A 55 2.76 -22.04 27.83
N SER A 56 3.44 -20.90 27.98
CA SER A 56 3.34 -20.03 29.16
C SER A 56 2.08 -19.16 29.20
N GLY A 57 1.19 -19.29 28.21
CA GLY A 57 0.00 -18.43 28.08
C GLY A 57 0.31 -17.04 27.53
N TYR A 58 1.41 -16.87 26.78
CA TYR A 58 1.73 -15.62 26.10
C TYR A 58 0.58 -15.19 25.18
N LYS A 59 -0.02 -14.03 25.45
CA LYS A 59 -1.11 -13.48 24.64
C LYS A 59 -0.57 -12.97 23.32
N VAL A 60 -0.82 -13.71 22.23
CA VAL A 60 -0.46 -13.32 20.87
C VAL A 60 -1.23 -12.06 20.46
N LEU A 61 -0.51 -11.06 19.96
CA LEU A 61 -1.09 -9.91 19.28
C LEU A 61 -0.88 -10.04 17.76
N PRO A 62 -1.69 -9.35 16.94
CA PRO A 62 -1.45 -9.32 15.49
C PRO A 62 -0.03 -8.88 15.11
N ASP A 63 0.59 -8.13 16.01
CA ASP A 63 1.93 -7.58 15.93
C ASP A 63 3.04 -8.61 16.12
N ASP A 64 2.73 -9.79 16.67
CA ASP A 64 3.67 -10.92 16.80
C ASP A 64 3.81 -11.69 15.46
N CYS A 65 2.98 -11.37 14.46
CA CYS A 65 2.98 -12.03 13.15
C CYS A 65 4.11 -11.50 12.24
N GLY A 66 5.08 -12.35 11.91
CA GLY A 66 6.21 -12.02 11.02
C GLY A 66 5.81 -11.39 9.67
N PRO A 67 4.80 -11.93 8.95
CA PRO A 67 4.26 -11.30 7.74
C PRO A 67 3.77 -9.86 7.94
N VAL A 68 3.10 -9.56 9.05
CA VAL A 68 2.61 -8.21 9.38
C VAL A 68 3.78 -7.24 9.58
N ARG A 69 4.82 -7.67 10.31
CA ARG A 69 6.04 -6.89 10.52
C ARG A 69 6.79 -6.63 9.21
N THR A 70 6.87 -7.64 8.34
CA THR A 70 7.51 -7.53 7.04
C THR A 70 6.82 -6.47 6.20
N VAL A 71 5.48 -6.52 6.14
CA VAL A 71 4.68 -5.51 5.43
C VAL A 71 4.92 -4.10 6.00
N GLY A 72 4.98 -3.94 7.32
CA GLY A 72 5.29 -2.64 7.94
C GLY A 72 6.69 -2.11 7.61
N SER A 73 7.66 -3.02 7.49
CA SER A 73 9.07 -2.68 7.25
C SER A 73 9.35 -2.29 5.79
N TYR A 74 8.71 -2.97 4.84
CA TYR A 74 8.99 -2.81 3.41
C TYR A 74 7.93 -2.01 2.65
N GLY A 75 6.71 -1.91 3.19
CA GLY A 75 5.66 -1.09 2.63
C GLY A 75 5.85 0.41 2.88
N TRP A 76 5.19 1.20 2.05
CA TRP A 76 5.01 2.64 2.26
C TRP A 76 3.54 2.95 2.49
N LEU A 77 3.27 3.61 3.61
CA LEU A 77 1.97 4.15 3.95
C LEU A 77 1.64 5.34 3.06
N ILE A 78 0.47 5.26 2.45
CA ILE A 78 -0.11 6.32 1.63
C ILE A 78 -1.29 6.94 2.38
N ARG A 79 -1.31 8.27 2.43
CA ARG A 79 -2.31 9.05 3.15
C ARG A 79 -3.24 9.80 2.22
N CYS A 80 -4.43 10.11 2.74
CA CYS A 80 -5.44 10.85 2.00
C CYS A 80 -4.97 12.29 1.72
N PRO A 81 -5.00 12.78 0.48
CA PRO A 81 -4.56 14.14 0.16
C PRO A 81 -5.61 15.22 0.51
N ALA A 82 -6.85 14.83 0.81
CA ALA A 82 -7.98 15.74 1.03
C ALA A 82 -9.03 15.14 1.99
N ASP A 83 -9.98 15.98 2.42
CA ASP A 83 -11.19 15.52 3.11
C ASP A 83 -12.18 14.95 2.09
N ILE A 84 -12.76 13.79 2.38
CA ILE A 84 -13.60 13.03 1.46
C ILE A 84 -14.82 12.51 2.20
N LYS A 85 -15.99 12.60 1.57
CA LYS A 85 -17.24 11.98 2.02
C LYS A 85 -17.78 11.09 0.89
N LEU A 86 -17.86 9.80 1.13
CA LEU A 86 -18.38 8.80 0.20
C LEU A 86 -19.70 8.26 0.74
N ARG A 87 -20.76 8.31 -0.06
CA ARG A 87 -22.09 7.80 0.31
C ARG A 87 -22.64 6.95 -0.82
N ARG A 88 -23.18 5.78 -0.47
CA ARG A 88 -23.98 4.96 -1.40
C ARG A 88 -25.40 5.49 -1.36
N THR A 89 -25.93 5.98 -2.49
CA THR A 89 -27.26 6.61 -2.52
C THR A 89 -28.40 5.64 -2.88
N ALA A 90 -28.12 4.39 -3.25
CA ALA A 90 -29.15 3.36 -3.47
C ALA A 90 -28.60 1.92 -3.41
N GLU A 91 -29.50 0.96 -3.20
CA GLU A 91 -29.31 -0.44 -3.60
C GLU A 91 -29.24 -0.49 -5.14
N GLY A 92 -28.09 -0.93 -5.67
CA GLY A 92 -27.74 -0.83 -7.09
C GLY A 92 -26.40 -0.13 -7.34
N VAL A 93 -25.93 -0.18 -8.59
CA VAL A 93 -24.58 0.24 -9.05
C VAL A 93 -24.47 1.75 -9.33
N LYS A 94 -25.49 2.54 -8.99
CA LYS A 94 -25.49 3.99 -9.26
C LYS A 94 -24.80 4.73 -8.12
N TRP A 95 -23.49 4.94 -8.25
CA TRP A 95 -22.78 5.95 -7.47
C TRP A 95 -23.04 7.31 -8.11
N GLN A 96 -23.56 8.25 -7.32
CA GLN A 96 -23.48 9.67 -7.67
C GLN A 96 -22.49 10.30 -6.70
N SER A 97 -21.31 10.65 -7.20
CA SER A 97 -20.52 11.66 -6.52
C SER A 97 -21.37 12.93 -6.46
N PRO A 98 -21.46 13.64 -5.32
CA PRO A 98 -21.98 14.99 -5.34
C PRO A 98 -21.17 15.82 -6.37
N PRO A 99 -21.78 16.85 -6.99
CA PRO A 99 -21.04 17.80 -7.82
C PRO A 99 -19.79 18.28 -7.08
N ILE A 100 -18.62 18.16 -7.71
CA ILE A 100 -17.38 18.67 -7.14
C ILE A 100 -17.37 20.18 -7.38
N GLU A 101 -17.53 20.95 -6.31
CA GLU A 101 -17.55 22.40 -6.40
C GLU A 101 -16.16 22.94 -6.84
N PRO A 102 -16.07 24.08 -7.55
CA PRO A 102 -14.81 24.63 -8.02
C PRO A 102 -13.75 24.80 -6.93
N GLU A 103 -14.15 25.17 -5.73
CA GLU A 103 -13.30 25.27 -4.53
C GLU A 103 -12.83 23.91 -3.98
N GLU A 104 -13.55 22.82 -4.27
CA GLU A 104 -13.18 21.44 -3.93
C GLU A 104 -12.22 20.84 -4.98
N ARG A 105 -12.07 21.50 -6.14
CA ARG A 105 -11.00 21.27 -7.12
C ARG A 105 -9.67 21.86 -6.64
N LEU A 106 -9.34 21.64 -5.38
CA LEU A 106 -7.94 21.58 -5.03
C LEU A 106 -7.36 20.43 -5.86
N LEU A 107 -6.19 20.65 -6.46
CA LEU A 107 -5.20 19.69 -6.98
C LEU A 107 -4.75 20.00 -8.41
N GLY A 108 -3.49 20.41 -8.52
CA GLY A 108 -2.80 20.67 -9.78
C GLY A 108 -2.83 19.43 -10.67
N TYR A 109 -3.40 19.59 -11.85
CA TYR A 109 -3.57 18.51 -12.83
C TYR A 109 -2.30 18.33 -13.66
N LYS A 110 -1.67 17.15 -13.56
CA LYS A 110 -0.67 16.68 -14.53
C LYS A 110 -1.10 15.41 -15.30
N SER A 111 -2.16 14.71 -14.90
CA SER A 111 -2.70 13.57 -15.66
C SER A 111 -4.20 13.37 -15.49
N PHE A 112 -4.76 12.50 -16.34
CA PHE A 112 -6.18 12.18 -16.51
C PHE A 112 -6.88 11.57 -15.28
N SER A 113 -6.16 11.37 -14.17
CA SER A 113 -6.78 11.01 -12.89
C SER A 113 -7.03 12.28 -12.11
N GLY A 114 -8.26 12.76 -12.08
CA GLY A 114 -8.71 13.64 -11.01
C GLY A 114 -8.60 12.91 -9.66
N THR A 115 -8.71 13.64 -8.55
CA THR A 115 -8.76 13.12 -7.17
C THR A 115 -9.75 11.96 -7.02
N TYR A 116 -10.73 11.93 -7.92
CA TYR A 116 -11.62 10.84 -8.21
C TYR A 116 -11.22 10.26 -9.56
N VAL A 117 -10.83 8.99 -9.59
CA VAL A 117 -11.10 8.20 -10.81
C VAL A 117 -12.58 7.89 -10.75
N ASP A 118 -13.36 8.89 -11.13
CA ASP A 118 -14.69 8.67 -11.65
C ASP A 118 -14.53 7.62 -12.77
N LEU A 119 -15.37 6.59 -12.70
CA LEU A 119 -15.45 5.53 -13.72
C LEU A 119 -14.18 4.68 -13.92
N ILE A 120 -13.96 3.68 -13.06
CA ILE A 120 -13.84 2.34 -13.66
C ILE A 120 -15.27 1.88 -13.95
N LEU A 121 -15.75 2.23 -15.14
CA LEU A 121 -16.56 1.34 -16.00
C LEU A 121 -17.63 0.53 -15.25
N ASN A 122 -18.63 1.17 -14.63
CA ASN A 122 -19.73 0.46 -13.95
C ASN A 122 -19.29 -0.54 -12.85
N SER A 123 -18.08 -0.44 -12.29
CA SER A 123 -17.55 -1.41 -11.31
C SER A 123 -18.30 -1.37 -9.98
N GLY A 124 -18.96 -0.26 -9.64
CA GLY A 124 -19.68 -0.11 -8.39
C GLY A 124 -18.79 0.14 -7.17
N TYR A 125 -17.51 0.48 -7.34
CA TYR A 125 -16.58 0.76 -6.23
C TYR A 125 -15.79 2.06 -6.46
N PRO A 126 -15.67 2.93 -5.43
CA PRO A 126 -14.92 4.17 -5.54
C PRO A 126 -13.40 3.92 -5.57
N LYS A 127 -12.70 4.66 -6.44
CA LYS A 127 -11.25 4.64 -6.56
C LYS A 127 -10.66 5.97 -6.12
N LEU A 128 -9.89 5.93 -5.04
CA LEU A 128 -9.27 7.09 -4.41
C LEU A 128 -7.87 7.32 -4.94
N CYS A 129 -7.65 8.45 -5.63
CA CYS A 129 -6.32 8.90 -6.02
C CYS A 129 -5.63 9.63 -4.87
N CYS A 130 -4.44 9.17 -4.48
CA CYS A 130 -3.68 9.77 -3.38
C CYS A 130 -2.65 10.81 -3.84
N GLY A 131 -2.55 11.08 -5.15
CA GLY A 131 -1.69 12.14 -5.69
C GLY A 131 -0.19 11.88 -5.62
N ILE A 132 0.21 10.62 -5.42
CA ILE A 132 1.60 10.19 -5.50
C ILE A 132 1.79 9.38 -6.76
N ARG A 133 2.81 9.72 -7.55
CA ARG A 133 3.24 8.90 -8.68
C ARG A 133 4.53 8.18 -8.32
N PHE A 134 4.53 6.87 -8.52
CA PHE A 134 5.68 5.99 -8.38
C PHE A 134 6.29 5.70 -9.75
N TYR A 135 7.61 5.54 -9.77
CA TYR A 135 8.37 5.01 -10.89
C TYR A 135 9.15 3.79 -10.40
N TYR A 136 8.95 2.64 -11.03
CA TYR A 136 9.49 1.36 -10.58
C TYR A 136 10.00 0.53 -11.76
N PRO A 137 11.08 -0.27 -11.59
CA PRO A 137 11.59 -1.12 -12.67
C PRO A 137 10.56 -2.10 -13.19
N LYS A 138 10.59 -2.39 -14.49
CA LYS A 138 9.64 -3.29 -15.18
C LYS A 138 9.51 -4.70 -14.59
N HIS A 139 10.54 -5.21 -13.91
CA HIS A 139 10.53 -6.54 -13.27
C HIS A 139 9.92 -6.54 -11.85
N VAL A 140 9.48 -5.38 -11.37
CA VAL A 140 8.86 -5.17 -10.07
C VAL A 140 7.38 -4.84 -10.29
N GLY A 141 6.53 -5.35 -9.40
CA GLY A 141 5.15 -4.92 -9.25
C GLY A 141 4.99 -4.06 -8.02
N LEU A 142 3.94 -3.23 -8.00
CA LEU A 142 3.55 -2.49 -6.81
C LEU A 142 2.25 -3.09 -6.25
N MET A 143 2.36 -3.84 -5.16
CA MET A 143 1.22 -4.38 -4.45
C MET A 143 0.54 -3.28 -3.64
N MET A 144 -0.71 -3.01 -3.99
CA MET A 144 -1.64 -2.20 -3.21
C MET A 144 -2.24 -3.09 -2.14
N LYS A 145 -2.04 -2.72 -0.88
CA LYS A 145 -2.49 -3.52 0.27
C LYS A 145 -3.32 -2.68 1.23
N ASP A 146 -4.28 -3.31 1.89
CA ASP A 146 -4.91 -2.69 3.05
C ASP A 146 -3.90 -2.56 4.20
N ILE A 147 -4.23 -1.75 5.19
CA ILE A 147 -3.43 -1.66 6.41
C ILE A 147 -3.58 -2.99 7.16
N PRO A 148 -2.48 -3.72 7.45
CA PRO A 148 -2.52 -4.95 8.21
C PRO A 148 -3.24 -4.75 9.54
N ASN A 149 -4.14 -5.66 9.87
CA ASN A 149 -4.90 -5.63 11.12
C ASN A 149 -5.61 -4.29 11.38
N HIS A 150 -6.09 -3.62 10.32
CA HIS A 150 -6.80 -2.34 10.47
C HIS A 150 -7.98 -2.43 11.45
N PHE A 151 -8.61 -3.60 11.61
CA PHE A 151 -9.67 -3.81 12.61
C PHE A 151 -9.22 -3.52 14.05
N TYR A 152 -7.92 -3.68 14.34
CA TYR A 152 -7.33 -3.42 15.65
C TYR A 152 -6.78 -2.00 15.78
N HIS A 153 -6.16 -1.44 14.72
CA HIS A 153 -5.55 -0.09 14.77
C HIS A 153 -6.50 1.04 14.37
N TYR A 154 -7.50 0.74 13.55
CA TYR A 154 -8.46 1.67 12.97
C TYR A 154 -9.87 1.06 13.03
N PRO A 155 -10.40 0.76 14.23
CA PRO A 155 -11.69 0.07 14.38
C PRO A 155 -12.86 0.84 13.77
N GLU A 156 -12.74 2.18 13.69
CA GLU A 156 -13.75 3.05 13.10
C GLU A 156 -13.69 3.13 11.57
N ARG A 157 -12.68 2.51 10.96
CA ARG A 157 -12.53 2.49 9.50
C ARG A 157 -13.73 1.77 8.87
N THR A 158 -14.33 2.42 7.88
CA THR A 158 -15.61 2.00 7.28
C THR A 158 -15.46 1.35 5.90
N TYR A 159 -14.22 1.06 5.53
CA TYR A 159 -13.86 0.52 4.23
C TYR A 159 -12.64 -0.39 4.32
N ALA A 160 -12.55 -1.30 3.35
CA ALA A 160 -11.35 -2.08 3.07
C ALA A 160 -10.74 -1.68 1.73
N ILE A 161 -9.46 -1.99 1.53
CA ILE A 161 -8.81 -1.88 0.22
C ILE A 161 -8.99 -3.17 -0.55
N TRP A 162 -9.42 -3.06 -1.81
CA TRP A 162 -9.25 -4.17 -2.75
C TRP A 162 -7.79 -4.27 -3.15
N GLU A 163 -7.15 -5.30 -2.62
CA GLU A 163 -5.73 -5.55 -2.81
C GLU A 163 -5.43 -6.07 -4.22
N GLY A 164 -4.26 -5.73 -4.74
CA GLY A 164 -3.84 -6.17 -6.05
C GLY A 164 -2.44 -5.69 -6.38
N ILE A 165 -1.83 -6.32 -7.38
CA ILE A 165 -0.49 -5.94 -7.83
C ILE A 165 -0.63 -5.13 -9.10
N LYS A 166 -0.11 -3.91 -9.08
CA LYS A 166 0.05 -3.13 -10.29
C LYS A 166 1.24 -3.66 -11.10
N THR A 167 0.94 -4.07 -12.32
CA THR A 167 1.91 -4.50 -13.35
C THR A 167 1.85 -3.57 -14.57
N GLN A 168 2.58 -3.93 -15.63
CA GLN A 168 2.71 -3.20 -16.91
C GLN A 168 1.41 -3.13 -17.75
N GLU A 169 0.33 -3.81 -17.34
CA GLU A 169 -0.83 -4.05 -18.22
C GLU A 169 -1.61 -2.81 -18.66
N TYR A 170 -1.52 -1.68 -17.94
CA TYR A 170 -2.25 -0.46 -18.30
C TYR A 170 -1.33 0.72 -18.55
N LYS A 171 -1.16 1.09 -19.82
CA LYS A 171 -0.40 2.27 -20.31
C LYS A 171 -1.01 3.64 -19.96
N ARG A 172 -1.99 3.70 -19.04
CA ARG A 172 -2.73 4.94 -18.72
C ARG A 172 -1.92 5.93 -17.88
N THR A 173 -0.83 5.50 -17.27
CA THR A 173 0.11 6.34 -16.54
C THR A 173 1.50 6.14 -17.13
N PRO A 174 1.84 6.81 -18.24
CA PRO A 174 3.14 6.63 -18.88
C PRO A 174 4.25 7.19 -18.01
N ASN A 175 5.44 6.59 -18.10
CA ASN A 175 6.65 7.19 -17.61
C ASN A 175 6.94 8.48 -18.40
N GLN A 176 7.17 9.60 -17.71
CA GLN A 176 7.41 10.92 -18.30
C GLN A 176 8.90 11.24 -18.44
N TYR A 177 9.78 10.34 -17.99
CA TYR A 177 11.20 10.57 -17.89
C TYR A 177 11.98 9.66 -18.83
N ASP A 178 12.58 10.26 -19.85
CA ASP A 178 13.43 9.55 -20.81
C ASP A 178 14.68 8.92 -20.16
N TRP A 179 15.14 9.47 -19.03
CA TRP A 179 16.27 8.93 -18.26
C TRP A 179 15.93 7.67 -17.45
N LEU A 180 14.65 7.25 -17.43
CA LEU A 180 14.17 6.04 -16.76
C LEU A 180 13.58 5.01 -17.77
N PRO A 181 14.30 4.62 -18.84
CA PRO A 181 13.70 3.86 -19.95
C PRO A 181 13.14 2.47 -19.56
N ASP A 182 13.66 1.89 -18.48
CA ASP A 182 13.26 0.57 -17.95
C ASP A 182 12.32 0.62 -16.76
N TYR A 183 11.74 1.80 -16.50
CA TYR A 183 10.78 2.00 -15.44
C TYR A 183 9.38 2.21 -16.00
N GLU A 184 8.41 1.69 -15.25
CA GLU A 184 7.00 2.01 -15.37
C GLU A 184 6.61 3.12 -14.40
N ALA A 185 5.47 3.76 -14.67
CA ALA A 185 4.87 4.73 -13.78
C ALA A 185 3.49 4.30 -13.28
N PHE A 186 3.15 4.68 -12.05
CA PHE A 186 1.85 4.43 -11.47
C PHE A 186 1.46 5.52 -10.49
N THR A 187 0.28 6.10 -10.70
CA THR A 187 -0.34 6.98 -9.71
C THR A 187 -1.06 6.14 -8.67
N ALA A 188 -0.72 6.32 -7.39
CA ALA A 188 -1.27 5.61 -6.26
C ALA A 188 -2.78 5.80 -6.15
N ASN A 189 -3.52 4.82 -6.66
CA ASN A 189 -4.98 4.82 -6.66
C ASN A 189 -5.51 3.56 -5.97
N PHE A 190 -6.17 3.74 -4.83
CA PHE A 190 -6.73 2.66 -4.05
C PHE A 190 -8.20 2.43 -4.40
N LEU A 191 -8.56 1.19 -4.71
CA LEU A 191 -9.95 0.80 -4.89
C LEU A 191 -10.54 0.46 -3.51
N LEU A 192 -11.64 1.11 -3.15
CA LEU A 192 -12.22 1.00 -1.81
C LEU A 192 -13.49 0.13 -1.84
N GLN A 193 -13.56 -0.83 -0.93
CA GLN A 193 -14.79 -1.55 -0.62
C GLN A 193 -15.46 -0.87 0.57
N LEU A 194 -16.53 -0.13 0.33
CA LEU A 194 -17.26 0.58 1.39
C LEU A 194 -18.30 -0.33 2.05
N HIS A 195 -18.35 -0.34 3.37
CA HIS A 195 -19.35 -1.11 4.14
C HIS A 195 -20.56 -0.28 4.54
N LYS A 196 -20.36 1.03 4.70
CA LYS A 196 -21.38 2.03 5.07
C LYS A 196 -20.93 3.40 4.54
N PRO A 197 -21.73 4.48 4.66
CA PRO A 197 -21.26 5.82 4.37
C PRO A 197 -19.92 6.11 5.07
N THR A 198 -18.96 6.62 4.32
CA THR A 198 -17.56 6.76 4.73
C THR A 198 -17.16 8.22 4.69
N THR A 199 -16.47 8.69 5.73
CA THR A 199 -15.73 9.95 5.69
C THR A 199 -14.26 9.62 5.91
N ILE A 200 -13.40 10.19 5.08
CA ILE A 200 -11.94 10.08 5.18
C ILE A 200 -11.42 11.50 5.32
N LYS A 201 -10.58 11.73 6.32
CA LYS A 201 -9.95 13.04 6.55
C LYS A 201 -8.62 13.13 5.84
N ARG A 202 -8.24 14.35 5.48
CA ARG A 202 -6.91 14.63 4.96
C ARG A 202 -5.87 14.13 5.95
N GLY A 203 -4.88 13.39 5.45
CA GLY A 203 -3.83 12.78 6.27
C GLY A 203 -4.20 11.41 6.82
N ASP A 204 -5.46 10.97 6.73
CA ASP A 204 -5.83 9.62 7.17
C ASP A 204 -5.05 8.56 6.39
N PRO A 205 -4.65 7.47 7.04
CA PRO A 205 -3.96 6.37 6.38
C PRO A 205 -4.92 5.60 5.47
N ILE A 206 -4.61 5.52 4.18
CA ILE A 206 -5.44 4.83 3.18
C ILE A 206 -5.02 3.38 3.02
N GLY A 207 -3.74 3.13 2.80
CA GLY A 207 -3.25 1.78 2.53
C GLY A 207 -1.76 1.78 2.29
N LEU A 208 -1.24 0.63 1.91
CA LEU A 208 0.19 0.44 1.66
C LEU A 208 0.46 0.21 0.18
N VAL A 209 1.60 0.71 -0.26
CA VAL A 209 2.25 0.28 -1.49
C VAL A 209 3.47 -0.54 -1.10
N LEU A 210 3.52 -1.79 -1.55
CA LEU A 210 4.62 -2.71 -1.31
C LEU A 210 5.28 -3.10 -2.63
N PRO A 211 6.61 -2.99 -2.75
CA PRO A 211 7.29 -3.51 -3.92
C PRO A 211 7.35 -5.03 -3.85
N VAL A 212 7.00 -5.68 -4.95
CA VAL A 212 7.03 -7.15 -5.06
C VAL A 212 7.76 -7.56 -6.33
N MET A 213 8.54 -8.62 -6.26
CA MET A 213 9.17 -9.19 -7.45
C MET A 213 8.11 -9.91 -8.28
N LEU A 214 8.08 -9.67 -9.59
CA LEU A 214 7.13 -10.36 -10.46
C LEU A 214 7.58 -11.80 -10.73
N PRO A 215 6.64 -12.78 -10.71
CA PRO A 215 6.91 -14.15 -11.12
C PRO A 215 7.56 -14.23 -12.49
N LYS A 216 8.57 -15.10 -12.66
CA LYS A 216 9.07 -15.48 -13.99
C LYS A 216 8.58 -16.86 -14.43
N GLN A 217 8.57 -17.85 -13.53
CA GLN A 217 8.02 -19.20 -13.68
C GLN A 217 8.04 -19.88 -12.30
N PHE A 218 6.97 -20.59 -11.92
CA PHE A 218 6.93 -21.39 -10.69
C PHE A 218 6.25 -22.73 -10.95
N SER A 219 6.75 -23.81 -10.33
CA SER A 219 5.99 -25.04 -10.10
C SER A 219 5.62 -25.11 -8.62
N LEU A 220 4.41 -25.59 -8.32
CA LEU A 220 3.98 -25.90 -6.96
C LEU A 220 3.97 -27.42 -6.82
N GLU A 221 4.92 -27.95 -6.06
CA GLU A 221 5.10 -29.39 -5.87
C GLU A 221 4.93 -29.73 -4.40
N GLU A 222 4.09 -30.72 -4.11
CA GLU A 222 3.95 -31.27 -2.77
C GLU A 222 5.23 -32.01 -2.38
N ILE A 223 5.70 -31.79 -1.14
CA ILE A 223 6.83 -32.54 -0.58
C ILE A 223 6.37 -33.99 -0.36
N LYS A 224 6.85 -34.91 -1.19
CA LYS A 224 6.49 -36.34 -1.14
C LYS A 224 7.41 -37.20 -0.27
N ARG A 225 8.42 -36.60 0.39
CA ARG A 225 9.39 -37.30 1.24
C ARG A 225 9.52 -36.57 2.58
N PRO A 226 9.55 -37.30 3.71
CA PRO A 226 9.64 -36.70 5.04
C PRO A 226 10.95 -35.93 5.26
#